data_AF-A0A081UWP0-F1
#
_entry.id   AF-A0A081UWP0-F1
#
_cell.length_a   1.000
_cell.length_b   1.000
_cell.length_c   1.000
_cell.angle_alpha   90.00
_cell.angle_beta   90.00
_cell.angle_gamma   90.00
#
_symmetry.space_group_name_H-M   'P 1'
#
loop_
_entity.id
_entity.type
_entity.pdbx_description
1 polymer ?
#
loop_
_entity_poly.entity_id
_entity_poly.type
_entity_poly.pdbx_seq_one_letter_code
_entity_poly.pdbx_strand_id
1 'polypeptide(L)'
;MFYLCSIGSNLDPHQHVSQAVGELLVHFGRLQLSSVIQTKPVGMHSSHDFLNCLFVAESELAPHQLKAHFVAMELAHGRDRSDPRCKVLDRPLDIDILASSQSDDFSTARVDAYLDELLAELYGRGQVHDRKVTLPLHTRLMAGKVIEERQVGLAPIALQQEMATPAALLR
;
A
#
# COMPACT_ATOMS: atom_id res chain seq x y z
N MET A 1 -12.62 -11.23 5.36
CA MET A 1 -12.98 -9.84 5.75
C MET A 1 -12.13 -8.92 4.89
N PHE A 2 -12.68 -7.83 4.36
CA PHE A 2 -11.91 -6.86 3.59
C PHE A 2 -11.46 -5.70 4.47
N TYR A 3 -10.32 -5.14 4.11
CA TYR A 3 -9.72 -4.00 4.77
C TYR A 3 -9.33 -2.94 3.74
N LEU A 4 -9.79 -1.71 3.94
CA LEU A 4 -9.26 -0.53 3.28
C LEU A 4 -8.13 0.03 4.13
N CYS A 5 -6.95 0.17 3.54
CA CYS A 5 -5.76 0.63 4.21
C CYS A 5 -5.06 1.74 3.40
N SER A 6 -4.27 2.56 4.08
CA SER A 6 -3.34 3.51 3.45
C SER A 6 -1.89 3.05 3.58
N ILE A 7 -1.06 3.48 2.64
CA ILE A 7 0.40 3.46 2.74
C ILE A 7 0.88 4.91 2.64
N GLY A 8 1.80 5.31 3.52
CA GLY A 8 2.46 6.62 3.50
C GLY A 8 3.96 6.50 3.72
N SER A 9 4.75 7.30 3.01
CA SER A 9 6.20 7.39 3.22
C SER A 9 6.74 8.75 2.80
N ASN A 10 7.72 9.30 3.53
CA ASN A 10 8.45 10.51 3.11
C ASN A 10 9.99 10.41 3.22
N LEU A 11 10.53 9.31 3.74
CA LEU A 11 11.94 8.97 3.59
C LEU A 11 12.07 7.92 2.49
N ASP A 12 12.90 8.17 1.48
CA ASP A 12 13.07 7.33 0.29
C ASP A 12 11.75 6.74 -0.26
N PRO A 13 10.71 7.58 -0.47
CA PRO A 13 9.34 7.08 -0.54
C PRO A 13 9.05 6.22 -1.77
N HIS A 14 9.75 6.46 -2.89
CA HIS A 14 9.63 5.60 -4.07
C HIS A 14 10.06 4.15 -3.77
N GLN A 15 11.15 3.98 -3.02
CA GLN A 15 11.65 2.67 -2.64
C GLN A 15 10.70 1.98 -1.66
N HIS A 16 10.35 2.66 -0.56
CA HIS A 16 9.59 2.00 0.50
C HIS A 16 8.15 1.72 0.12
N VAL A 17 7.47 2.59 -0.64
CA VAL A 17 6.10 2.30 -1.11
C VAL A 17 6.12 1.15 -2.12
N SER A 18 7.09 1.14 -3.05
CA SER A 18 7.27 0.02 -4.00
C SER A 18 7.46 -1.32 -3.30
N GLN A 19 8.37 -1.36 -2.32
CA GLN A 19 8.66 -2.57 -1.55
C GLN A 19 7.44 -3.03 -0.74
N ALA A 20 6.78 -2.09 -0.03
CA ALA A 20 5.59 -2.40 0.76
C ALA A 20 4.47 -2.99 -0.09
N VAL A 21 4.17 -2.41 -1.27
CA VAL A 21 3.16 -2.97 -2.19
C VAL A 21 3.52 -4.39 -2.62
N GLY A 22 4.79 -4.66 -2.92
CA GLY A 22 5.27 -6.00 -3.27
C GLY A 22 5.11 -7.01 -2.12
N GLU A 23 5.48 -6.62 -0.90
CA GLU A 23 5.34 -7.45 0.30
C GLU A 23 3.88 -7.75 0.64
N LEU A 24 3.02 -6.73 0.57
CA LEU A 24 1.57 -6.87 0.78
C LEU A 24 0.97 -7.80 -0.29
N LEU A 25 1.38 -7.68 -1.55
CA LEU A 25 0.89 -8.55 -2.62
C LEU A 25 1.29 -10.02 -2.39
N VAL A 26 2.50 -10.27 -1.90
CA VAL A 26 2.95 -11.62 -1.51
C VAL A 26 2.15 -12.15 -0.32
N HIS A 27 1.83 -11.29 0.66
CA HIS A 27 1.10 -11.69 1.86
C HIS A 27 -0.37 -12.00 1.58
N PHE A 28 -1.08 -11.14 0.83
CA PHE A 28 -2.52 -11.29 0.57
C PHE A 28 -2.85 -12.03 -0.72
N GLY A 29 -1.89 -12.17 -1.64
CA GLY A 29 -2.08 -12.75 -2.97
C GLY A 29 -2.89 -11.88 -3.95
N ARG A 30 -3.74 -10.96 -3.46
CA ARG A 30 -4.47 -9.97 -4.28
C ARG A 30 -4.56 -8.63 -3.55
N LEU A 31 -4.47 -7.55 -4.32
CA LEU A 31 -4.70 -6.18 -3.87
C LEU A 31 -5.48 -5.40 -4.92
N GLN A 32 -6.42 -4.57 -4.51
CA GLN A 32 -6.79 -3.39 -5.31
C GLN A 32 -5.93 -2.23 -4.81
N LEU A 33 -5.19 -1.58 -5.70
CA LEU A 33 -4.29 -0.46 -5.37
C LEU A 33 -4.82 0.80 -6.07
N SER A 34 -4.86 1.93 -5.38
CA SER A 34 -5.18 3.23 -6.01
C SER A 34 -4.00 3.77 -6.85
N SER A 35 -4.17 4.96 -7.43
CA SER A 35 -3.00 5.77 -7.82
C SER A 35 -2.10 6.05 -6.61
N VAL A 36 -0.84 6.39 -6.87
CA VAL A 36 0.11 6.88 -5.86
C VAL A 36 0.29 8.37 -6.07
N ILE A 37 0.05 9.16 -5.03
CA ILE A 37 0.11 10.63 -5.07
C ILE A 37 1.20 11.17 -4.17
N GLN A 38 1.75 12.31 -4.57
CA GLN A 38 2.62 13.12 -3.74
C GLN A 38 1.79 14.16 -2.98
N THR A 39 1.89 14.18 -1.65
CA THR A 39 1.19 15.16 -0.80
C THR A 39 2.15 15.88 0.15
N LYS A 40 1.74 17.05 0.63
CA LYS A 40 2.47 17.77 1.67
C LYS A 40 2.26 17.10 3.04
N PRO A 41 3.23 17.19 3.97
CA PRO A 41 3.05 16.71 5.33
C PRO A 41 1.85 17.38 6.01
N VAL A 42 1.03 16.57 6.69
CA VAL A 42 -0.12 17.03 7.48
C VAL A 42 0.10 16.65 8.94
N GLY A 43 -0.13 17.58 9.87
CA GLY A 43 0.04 17.33 11.31
C GLY A 43 1.49 17.19 11.78
N MET A 44 2.47 17.47 10.91
CA MET A 44 3.90 17.49 11.21
C MET A 44 4.65 18.53 10.37
N HIS A 45 5.87 18.86 10.77
CA HIS A 45 6.75 19.78 10.02
C HIS A 45 7.88 18.99 9.38
N SER A 46 7.94 18.98 8.05
CA SER A 46 9.01 18.34 7.28
C SER A 46 9.20 19.05 5.96
N SER A 47 10.43 19.01 5.43
CA SER A 47 10.75 19.43 4.06
C SER A 47 10.48 18.33 3.03
N HIS A 48 10.20 17.10 3.48
CA HIS A 48 9.99 15.95 2.60
C HIS A 48 8.49 15.73 2.37
N ASP A 49 8.10 15.73 1.10
CA ASP A 49 6.74 15.37 0.69
C ASP A 49 6.52 13.87 0.87
N PHE A 50 5.27 13.49 1.15
CA PHE A 50 4.88 12.09 1.26
C PHE A 50 4.48 11.54 -0.10
N LEU A 51 4.75 10.25 -0.34
CA LEU A 51 3.95 9.44 -1.25
C LEU A 51 2.87 8.72 -0.45
N ASN A 52 1.63 8.81 -0.92
CA ASN A 52 0.48 8.14 -0.34
C ASN A 52 -0.29 7.33 -1.39
N CYS A 53 -0.82 6.18 -0.99
CA CYS A 53 -1.79 5.42 -1.77
C CYS A 53 -2.73 4.63 -0.85
N LEU A 54 -3.83 4.15 -1.41
CA LEU A 54 -4.78 3.25 -0.78
C LEU A 54 -4.62 1.83 -1.34
N PHE A 55 -4.88 0.83 -0.52
CA PHE A 55 -5.13 -0.52 -0.99
C PHE A 55 -6.31 -1.17 -0.28
N VAL A 56 -6.93 -2.11 -0.99
CA VAL A 56 -7.93 -3.02 -0.44
C VAL A 56 -7.42 -4.45 -0.55
N ALA A 57 -7.50 -5.18 0.56
CA ALA A 57 -7.10 -6.57 0.66
C ALA A 57 -8.14 -7.40 1.42
N GLU A 58 -8.26 -8.67 1.07
CA GLU A 58 -8.95 -9.66 1.89
C GLU A 58 -7.98 -10.28 2.88
N SER A 59 -8.41 -10.43 4.14
CA SER A 59 -7.66 -11.15 5.15
C SER A 59 -8.57 -11.96 6.07
N GLU A 60 -8.04 -13.08 6.55
CA GLU A 60 -8.60 -13.88 7.64
C GLU A 60 -8.09 -13.40 9.02
N LEU A 61 -7.07 -12.53 9.06
CA LEU A 61 -6.55 -11.98 10.29
C LEU A 61 -7.56 -11.04 10.94
N ALA A 62 -7.68 -11.10 12.26
CA ALA A 62 -8.43 -10.09 13.00
C ALA A 62 -7.72 -8.71 12.90
N PRO A 63 -8.43 -7.59 13.06
CA PRO A 63 -7.85 -6.25 12.88
C PRO A 63 -6.59 -5.98 13.72
N HIS A 64 -6.52 -6.52 14.94
CA HIS A 64 -5.36 -6.35 15.81
C HIS A 64 -4.13 -7.15 15.34
N GLN A 65 -4.33 -8.35 14.79
CA GLN A 65 -3.24 -9.16 14.21
C GLN A 65 -2.72 -8.51 12.94
N LEU A 66 -3.63 -7.99 12.11
CA LEU A 66 -3.28 -7.26 10.91
C LEU A 66 -2.51 -5.98 11.23
N LYS A 67 -2.94 -5.20 12.23
CA LYS A 67 -2.17 -4.04 12.68
C LYS A 67 -0.79 -4.42 13.22
N ALA A 68 -0.66 -5.54 13.93
CA ALA A 68 0.63 -6.03 14.38
C ALA A 68 1.55 -6.42 13.21
N HIS A 69 1.00 -7.02 12.15
CA HIS A 69 1.73 -7.30 10.92
C HIS A 69 2.24 -6.02 10.26
N PHE A 70 1.40 -5.00 10.10
CA PHE A 70 1.80 -3.70 9.56
C PHE A 70 2.87 -3.01 10.40
N VAL A 71 2.75 -3.04 11.73
CA VAL A 71 3.79 -2.52 12.62
C VAL A 71 5.12 -3.25 12.40
N ALA A 72 5.11 -4.57 12.22
CA ALA A 72 6.33 -5.33 11.93
C ALA A 72 6.96 -4.92 10.58
N MET A 73 6.14 -4.67 9.54
CA MET A 73 6.63 -4.15 8.25
C MET A 73 7.26 -2.78 8.39
N GLU A 74 6.61 -1.86 9.11
CA GLU A 74 7.15 -0.53 9.37
C GLU A 74 8.51 -0.57 10.08
N LEU A 75 8.65 -1.43 11.11
CA LEU A 75 9.91 -1.66 11.81
C LEU A 75 10.98 -2.24 10.87
N ALA A 76 10.62 -3.20 10.01
CA ALA A 76 11.53 -3.78 9.03
C ALA A 76 12.00 -2.76 7.96
N HIS A 77 11.15 -1.79 7.64
CA HIS A 77 11.50 -0.64 6.79
C HIS A 77 12.31 0.45 7.53
N GLY A 78 12.54 0.29 8.83
CA GLY A 78 13.38 1.19 9.63
C GLY A 78 12.62 2.29 10.39
N ARG A 79 11.28 2.22 10.50
CA ARG A 79 10.52 3.16 11.34
C ARG A 79 10.89 2.96 12.80
N ASP A 80 11.40 3.99 13.47
CA ASP A 80 11.57 3.95 14.92
C ASP A 80 10.25 4.29 15.63
N ARG A 81 9.56 3.27 16.12
CA ARG A 81 8.32 3.43 16.91
C ARG A 81 8.57 3.60 18.41
N SER A 82 9.83 3.52 18.86
CA SER A 82 10.20 3.69 20.26
C SER A 82 10.39 5.15 20.66
N ASP A 83 10.68 6.06 19.71
CA ASP A 83 10.69 7.51 19.97
C ASP A 83 9.26 7.99 20.33
N PRO A 84 9.04 8.64 21.49
CA PRO A 84 7.74 9.20 21.87
C PRO A 84 7.15 10.19 20.85
N ARG A 85 8.01 10.79 20.01
CA ARG A 85 7.66 11.73 18.94
C ARG A 85 7.51 11.06 17.58
N CYS A 86 7.58 9.73 17.50
CA CYS A 86 7.53 8.99 16.23
C CYS A 86 6.37 9.41 15.31
N LYS A 87 5.24 9.93 15.85
CA LYS A 87 4.11 10.47 15.08
C LYS A 87 4.36 11.75 14.30
N VAL A 88 5.37 12.55 14.67
CA VAL A 88 5.69 13.85 14.03
C VAL A 88 7.08 13.87 13.36
N LEU A 89 7.77 12.72 13.34
CA LEU A 89 9.03 12.55 12.63
C LEU A 89 8.80 11.94 11.25
N ASP A 90 9.73 12.24 10.33
CA ASP A 90 9.81 11.59 9.03
C ASP A 90 9.91 10.06 9.19
N ARG A 91 9.37 9.33 8.22
CA ARG A 91 9.23 7.89 8.30
C ARG A 91 9.41 7.21 6.94
N PRO A 92 10.06 6.03 6.93
CA PRO A 92 10.21 5.24 5.72
C PRO A 92 8.90 4.57 5.31
N LEU A 93 8.03 4.22 6.26
CA LEU A 93 6.76 3.56 5.99
C LEU A 93 5.76 3.83 7.11
N ASP A 94 4.49 4.01 6.74
CA ASP A 94 3.31 4.03 7.61
C ASP A 94 2.21 3.24 6.93
N ILE A 95 1.57 2.32 7.65
CA ILE A 95 0.42 1.58 7.15
C ILE A 95 -0.70 1.61 8.19
N ASP A 96 -1.85 2.16 7.78
CA ASP A 96 -3.03 2.29 8.62
C ASP A 96 -4.22 1.56 8.04
N ILE A 97 -4.97 0.88 8.93
CA ILE A 97 -6.29 0.34 8.61
C ILE A 97 -7.29 1.49 8.75
N LEU A 98 -7.96 1.84 7.67
CA LEU A 98 -8.94 2.92 7.63
C LEU A 98 -10.37 2.39 7.87
N ALA A 99 -10.70 1.25 7.29
CA ALA A 99 -12.00 0.61 7.44
C ALA A 99 -11.92 -0.91 7.23
N SER A 100 -12.92 -1.64 7.72
CA SER A 100 -13.11 -3.06 7.46
C SER A 100 -14.56 -3.39 7.16
N SER A 101 -14.82 -4.30 6.24
CA SER A 101 -16.16 -4.70 5.81
C SER A 101 -16.20 -6.15 5.32
N GLN A 102 -17.40 -6.76 5.31
CA GLN A 102 -17.59 -8.09 4.73
C GLN A 102 -17.50 -8.08 3.20
N SER A 103 -17.65 -6.91 2.57
CA SER A 103 -17.46 -6.69 1.13
C SER A 103 -16.26 -5.78 0.87
N ASP A 104 -15.75 -5.79 -0.36
CA ASP A 104 -14.67 -4.93 -0.84
C ASP A 104 -15.14 -3.53 -1.28
N ASP A 105 -16.41 -3.19 -1.09
CA ASP A 105 -16.96 -1.87 -1.40
C ASP A 105 -16.78 -0.90 -0.21
N PHE A 106 -15.75 -0.06 -0.31
CA PHE A 106 -15.47 1.04 0.61
C PHE A 106 -15.80 2.41 0.00
N SER A 107 -16.60 2.47 -1.06
CA SER A 107 -16.90 3.71 -1.79
C SER A 107 -17.62 4.81 -0.98
N THR A 108 -18.03 4.49 0.24
CA THR A 108 -18.67 5.40 1.21
C THR A 108 -17.90 5.49 2.54
N ALA A 109 -16.73 4.85 2.63
CA ALA A 109 -15.87 4.94 3.80
C ALA A 109 -15.41 6.39 4.02
N ARG A 110 -15.19 6.75 5.29
CA ARG A 110 -14.61 8.04 5.65
C ARG A 110 -13.10 7.87 5.76
N VAL A 111 -12.36 8.70 5.04
CA VAL A 111 -10.91 8.78 5.07
C VAL A 111 -10.49 10.22 5.36
N ASP A 112 -9.21 10.45 5.61
CA ASP A 112 -8.70 11.80 5.73
C ASP A 112 -8.80 12.55 4.39
N ALA A 113 -8.98 13.87 4.43
CA ALA A 113 -9.31 14.67 3.26
C ALA A 113 -8.31 14.53 2.09
N TYR A 114 -7.03 14.29 2.37
CA TYR A 114 -6.00 14.09 1.34
C TYR A 114 -6.07 12.71 0.65
N LEU A 115 -6.90 11.80 1.14
CA LEU A 115 -7.15 10.47 0.58
C LEU A 115 -8.52 10.39 -0.13
N ASP A 116 -9.38 11.40 0.03
CA ASP A 116 -10.76 11.38 -0.52
C ASP A 116 -10.76 11.19 -2.03
N GLU A 117 -9.89 11.89 -2.76
CA GLU A 117 -9.80 11.76 -4.22
C GLU A 117 -9.29 10.37 -4.65
N LEU A 118 -8.32 9.79 -3.91
CA LEU A 118 -7.86 8.43 -4.17
C LEU A 118 -8.98 7.42 -3.98
N LEU A 119 -9.78 7.57 -2.93
CA LEU A 119 -10.91 6.68 -2.66
C LEU A 119 -11.97 6.82 -3.74
N ALA A 120 -12.32 8.05 -4.12
CA ALA A 120 -13.29 8.30 -5.19
C ALA A 120 -12.81 7.69 -6.52
N GLU A 121 -11.54 7.87 -6.88
CA GLU A 121 -10.96 7.31 -8.10
C GLU A 121 -10.91 5.77 -8.07
N LEU A 122 -10.53 5.17 -6.94
CA LEU A 122 -10.45 3.72 -6.76
C LEU A 122 -11.79 3.03 -7.07
N TYR A 123 -12.91 3.71 -6.79
CA TYR A 123 -14.26 3.24 -7.11
C TYR A 123 -14.90 3.90 -8.34
N GLY A 124 -14.11 4.58 -9.18
CA GLY A 124 -14.56 5.15 -10.45
C GLY A 124 -15.52 6.35 -10.33
N ARG A 125 -15.51 7.05 -9.20
CA ARG A 125 -16.39 8.18 -8.87
C ARG A 125 -15.72 9.55 -8.89
N GLY A 126 -14.44 9.62 -9.25
CA GLY A 126 -13.67 10.87 -9.23
C GLY A 126 -12.37 10.79 -10.01
N GLN A 127 -11.66 11.90 -10.00
CA GLN A 127 -10.32 12.05 -10.54
C GLN A 127 -9.42 12.63 -9.46
N VAL A 128 -8.17 12.19 -9.48
CA VAL A 128 -7.13 12.68 -8.56
C VAL A 128 -6.39 13.83 -9.23
N HIS A 129 -6.33 14.97 -8.54
CA HIS A 129 -5.66 16.18 -8.98
C HIS A 129 -4.25 16.32 -8.41
N ASP A 130 -3.98 15.68 -7.27
CA ASP A 130 -2.63 15.60 -6.73
C ASP A 130 -1.66 14.94 -7.72
N ARG A 131 -0.39 15.34 -7.62
CA ARG A 131 0.65 14.83 -8.51
C ARG A 131 0.79 13.32 -8.32
N LYS A 132 0.42 12.55 -9.35
CA LYS A 132 0.65 11.11 -9.39
C LYS A 132 2.09 10.77 -9.73
N VAL A 133 2.55 9.62 -9.25
CA VAL A 133 3.88 9.09 -9.55
C VAL A 133 3.80 7.61 -9.96
N THR A 134 4.78 7.18 -10.74
CA THR A 134 4.99 5.77 -11.06
C THR A 134 5.95 5.14 -10.07
N LEU A 135 5.68 3.88 -9.72
CA LEU A 135 6.56 3.03 -8.93
C LEU A 135 6.86 1.75 -9.71
N PRO A 136 8.13 1.29 -9.74
CA PRO A 136 8.42 -0.05 -10.21
C PRO A 136 7.89 -1.05 -9.18
N LEU A 137 7.07 -2.01 -9.59
CA LEU A 137 6.64 -3.13 -8.77
C LEU A 137 7.43 -4.37 -9.18
N HIS A 138 8.17 -4.92 -8.22
CA HIS A 138 8.98 -6.12 -8.41
C HIS A 138 8.24 -7.31 -7.79
N THR A 139 7.70 -8.21 -8.62
CA THR A 139 7.11 -9.46 -8.12
C THR A 139 8.16 -10.58 -8.15
N ARG A 140 8.37 -11.27 -7.03
CA ARG A 140 9.21 -12.49 -6.97
C ARG A 140 8.32 -13.71 -7.15
N LEU A 141 8.69 -14.59 -8.08
CA LEU A 141 8.21 -15.96 -8.08
C LEU A 141 9.04 -16.80 -7.09
N MET A 142 8.44 -17.83 -6.52
CA MET A 142 9.08 -18.83 -5.66
C MET A 142 10.11 -19.66 -6.45
N ALA A 143 11.28 -19.08 -6.72
CA ALA A 143 12.52 -19.72 -7.19
C ALA A 143 13.70 -18.73 -7.31
N GLY A 144 13.63 -17.54 -6.68
CA GLY A 144 14.76 -16.59 -6.67
C GLY A 144 14.98 -15.81 -7.97
N LYS A 145 14.06 -15.89 -8.95
CA LYS A 145 14.07 -15.01 -10.13
C LYS A 145 12.97 -13.96 -10.03
N VAL A 146 13.37 -12.68 -10.07
CA VAL A 146 12.47 -11.55 -10.38
C VAL A 146 12.16 -11.67 -11.86
N ILE A 147 10.89 -11.83 -12.24
CA ILE A 147 10.52 -12.07 -13.64
C ILE A 147 9.69 -10.93 -14.25
N GLU A 148 9.13 -10.00 -13.47
CA GLU A 148 8.39 -8.88 -14.06
C GLU A 148 8.58 -7.58 -13.27
N GLU A 149 9.04 -6.54 -13.97
CA GLU A 149 9.02 -5.16 -13.50
C GLU A 149 7.80 -4.48 -14.15
N ARG A 150 6.76 -4.24 -13.35
CA ARG A 150 5.56 -3.54 -13.79
C ARG A 150 5.53 -2.14 -13.19
N GLN A 151 5.27 -1.13 -14.00
CA GLN A 151 5.02 0.22 -13.49
C GLN A 151 3.56 0.33 -12.99
N VAL A 152 3.39 0.85 -11.77
CA VAL A 152 2.07 1.11 -11.14
C VAL A 152 1.99 2.55 -10.63
N GLY A 153 0.81 3.02 -10.24
CA GLY A 153 0.63 4.29 -9.51
C GLY A 153 -0.03 5.44 -10.29
N LEU A 154 -0.22 5.34 -11.61
CA LEU A 154 -0.92 6.38 -12.39
C LEU A 154 -2.44 6.21 -12.43
N ALA A 155 -2.95 5.03 -12.13
CA ALA A 155 -4.36 4.71 -12.10
C ALA A 155 -4.62 3.54 -11.14
N PRO A 156 -5.87 3.38 -10.65
CA PRO A 156 -6.26 2.20 -9.89
C PRO A 156 -6.01 0.91 -10.66
N ILE A 157 -5.59 -0.13 -9.94
CA ILE A 157 -5.16 -1.39 -10.53
C ILE A 157 -5.48 -2.56 -9.61
N ALA A 158 -6.00 -3.64 -10.17
CA ALA A 158 -6.07 -4.93 -9.50
C ALA A 158 -4.75 -5.68 -9.72
N LEU A 159 -4.10 -6.04 -8.61
CA LEU A 159 -2.90 -6.85 -8.57
C LEU A 159 -3.26 -8.23 -8.06
N GLN A 160 -2.67 -9.24 -8.68
CA GLN A 160 -2.80 -10.63 -8.26
C GLN A 160 -1.44 -11.30 -8.42
N GLN A 161 -1.05 -12.08 -7.42
CA GLN A 161 0.10 -12.95 -7.52
C GLN A 161 -0.23 -14.08 -8.50
N GLU A 162 0.57 -14.22 -9.57
CA GLU A 162 0.44 -15.36 -10.47
C GLU A 162 0.76 -16.65 -9.71
N MET A 163 -0.15 -17.62 -9.75
CA MET A 163 0.17 -18.96 -9.29
C MET A 163 1.22 -19.53 -10.24
N ALA A 164 2.34 -20.03 -9.71
CA ALA A 164 3.23 -20.84 -10.49
C ALA A 164 2.44 -22.06 -10.99
N THR A 165 2.14 -22.10 -12.30
CA THR A 165 1.66 -23.32 -12.94
C THR A 165 2.70 -24.39 -12.64
N PRO A 166 2.36 -25.54 -12.01
CA PRO A 166 3.31 -26.63 -11.91
C PRO A 166 3.72 -26.97 -13.34
N ALA A 167 5.01 -26.82 -13.65
CA ALA A 167 5.53 -27.30 -14.92
C ALA A 167 5.08 -28.74 -15.05
N ALA A 168 4.22 -29.01 -16.03
CA ALA A 168 3.81 -30.36 -16.35
C ALA A 168 5.09 -31.18 -16.51
N LEU A 169 5.28 -32.19 -15.65
CA LEU A 169 6.28 -33.22 -15.89
C LEU A 169 5.95 -33.83 -17.25
N LEU A 170 6.60 -33.32 -18.30
CA LEU A 170 6.71 -34.01 -19.57
C LEU A 170 7.54 -35.26 -19.28
N ARG A 171 6.83 -36.38 -19.31
CA ARG A 171 7.35 -37.74 -19.23
C ARG A 171 8.30 -38.04 -20.38
#